data_AF-A0A382AKM0-F1
#
_entry.id   AF-A0A382AKM0-F1
#
_cell.length_a   1.000
_cell.length_b   1.000
_cell.length_c   1.000
_cell.angle_alpha   90.00
_cell.angle_beta   90.00
_cell.angle_gamma   90.00
#
_symmetry.space_group_name_H-M   'P 1'
#
loop_
_entity.id
_entity.type
_entity.pdbx_description
1 polymer ?
#
loop_
_entity_poly.entity_id
_entity_poly.type
_entity_poly.pdbx_seq_one_letter_code
_entity_poly.pdbx_strand_id
1 'polypeptide(L)'
;MTLHRIALGGLVVVVLGVAVAGVATMRLVARWEAPYRGFPTAEVFVQITPGSGARAIGGQLVESGVVQDEWAFRYALWKTNLGRELKAGEYRFDQPLSVSQVVSKIARGDVHLRPLM
;
A
#
# COMPACT_ATOMS: atom_id res chain seq x y z
N MET A 1 24.18 -42.60 -13.66
CA MET A 1 22.95 -42.09 -14.30
C MET A 1 21.79 -41.83 -13.32
N THR A 2 21.73 -42.48 -12.16
CA THR A 2 20.64 -42.33 -11.17
C THR A 2 20.75 -41.06 -10.31
N LEU A 3 21.96 -40.70 -9.86
CA LEU A 3 22.19 -39.52 -9.01
C LEU A 3 21.79 -38.20 -9.69
N HIS A 4 22.10 -38.05 -10.97
CA HIS A 4 21.78 -36.86 -11.75
C HIS A 4 20.25 -36.69 -11.95
N ARG A 5 19.51 -37.80 -12.05
CA ARG A 5 18.04 -37.80 -12.17
C ARG A 5 17.35 -37.42 -10.86
N ILE A 6 17.89 -37.87 -9.73
CA ILE A 6 17.40 -37.50 -8.39
C ILE A 6 17.69 -36.02 -8.12
N ALA A 7 18.88 -35.53 -8.45
CA ALA A 7 19.24 -34.12 -8.33
C ALA A 7 18.35 -33.23 -9.21
N LEU A 8 18.10 -33.63 -10.46
CA LEU A 8 17.20 -32.90 -11.37
C LEU A 8 15.75 -32.91 -10.86
N GLY A 9 15.27 -34.03 -10.33
CA GLY A 9 13.94 -34.13 -9.71
C GLY A 9 13.80 -33.22 -8.49
N GLY A 10 14.81 -33.19 -7.61
CA GLY A 10 14.85 -32.28 -6.47
C GLY A 10 14.84 -30.81 -6.89
N LEU A 11 15.63 -30.45 -7.92
CA LEU A 11 15.66 -29.10 -8.46
C LEU A 11 14.28 -28.69 -9.04
N VAL A 12 13.62 -29.57 -9.78
CA VAL A 12 12.28 -29.31 -10.32
C VAL A 12 11.26 -29.06 -9.20
N VAL A 13 11.30 -29.85 -8.13
CA VAL A 13 10.40 -29.65 -6.97
C VAL A 13 10.66 -28.30 -6.30
N VAL A 14 11.93 -27.90 -6.14
CA VAL A 14 12.28 -26.58 -5.57
C VAL A 14 11.78 -25.45 -6.47
N VAL A 15 12.02 -25.54 -7.78
CA VAL A 15 11.56 -24.52 -8.74
C VAL A 15 10.04 -24.41 -8.75
N LEU A 16 9.32 -25.53 -8.74
CA LEU A 16 7.86 -25.54 -8.64
C LEU A 16 7.38 -24.93 -7.32
N GLY A 17 8.03 -25.25 -6.19
CA GLY A 17 7.72 -24.66 -4.90
C GLY A 17 7.89 -23.14 -4.89
N VAL A 18 8.98 -22.63 -5.46
CA VAL A 18 9.23 -21.19 -5.60
C VAL A 18 8.20 -20.54 -6.52
N ALA A 19 7.85 -21.18 -7.64
CA ALA A 19 6.85 -20.66 -8.57
C ALA A 19 5.46 -20.55 -7.92
N VAL A 20 5.04 -21.58 -7.17
CA VAL A 20 3.76 -21.57 -6.44
C VAL A 20 3.76 -20.49 -5.36
N ALA A 21 4.84 -20.39 -4.58
CA ALA A 21 4.99 -19.33 -3.57
C ALA A 21 4.96 -17.93 -4.22
N GLY A 22 5.59 -17.75 -5.38
CA GLY A 22 5.58 -16.51 -6.15
C GLY A 22 4.17 -16.11 -6.59
N VAL A 23 3.40 -17.04 -7.16
CA VAL A 23 2.01 -16.80 -7.58
C VAL A 23 1.10 -16.47 -6.39
N ALA A 24 1.24 -17.20 -5.27
CA ALA A 24 0.49 -16.93 -4.05
C ALA A 24 0.79 -15.52 -3.49
N THR A 25 2.07 -15.14 -3.48
CA THR A 25 2.51 -13.81 -3.04
C THR A 25 1.96 -12.71 -3.95
N MET A 26 2.00 -12.88 -5.28
CA MET A 26 1.39 -11.92 -6.22
C MET A 26 -0.10 -11.73 -5.98
N ARG A 27 -0.85 -12.81 -5.72
CA ARG A 27 -2.29 -12.75 -5.42
C ARG A 27 -2.60 -11.99 -4.14
N LEU A 28 -1.78 -12.14 -3.10
CA LEU A 28 -1.94 -11.45 -1.83
C LEU A 28 -1.68 -9.95 -1.98
N VAL A 29 -0.58 -9.59 -2.65
CA VAL A 29 -0.22 -8.20 -2.91
C VAL A 29 -1.24 -7.49 -3.82
N ALA A 30 -1.84 -8.22 -4.77
CA ALA A 30 -2.93 -7.68 -5.59
C ALA A 30 -4.16 -7.26 -4.76
N ARG A 31 -4.38 -7.86 -3.57
CA ARG A 31 -5.45 -7.43 -2.66
C ARG A 31 -5.17 -6.10 -1.98
N TRP A 32 -3.90 -5.76 -1.74
CA TRP A 32 -3.54 -4.46 -1.19
C TRP A 32 -3.78 -3.31 -2.17
N GLU A 33 -3.71 -3.60 -3.48
CA GLU A 33 -4.05 -2.65 -4.54
C GLU A 33 -5.56 -2.58 -4.85
N ALA A 34 -6.39 -3.40 -4.20
CA ALA A 34 -7.82 -3.24 -4.31
C ALA A 34 -8.27 -1.93 -3.64
N PRO A 35 -9.24 -1.20 -4.21
CA PRO A 35 -9.83 -0.03 -3.56
C PRO A 35 -10.35 -0.38 -2.17
N TYR A 36 -9.99 0.43 -1.17
CA TYR A 36 -10.37 0.20 0.23
C TYR A 36 -11.13 1.38 0.81
N ARG A 37 -12.14 1.08 1.63
CA ARG A 37 -12.88 2.05 2.45
C ARG A 37 -13.23 1.37 3.78
N GLY A 38 -12.47 1.70 4.81
CA GLY A 38 -12.73 1.28 6.20
C GLY A 38 -13.51 2.32 7.02
N PHE A 39 -13.67 3.55 6.52
CA PHE A 39 -14.46 4.59 7.20
C PHE A 39 -15.97 4.44 6.92
N PRO A 40 -16.83 4.60 7.95
CA PRO A 40 -18.28 4.39 7.82
C PRO A 40 -19.02 5.60 7.21
N THR A 41 -18.35 6.74 7.07
CA THR A 41 -18.93 8.00 6.59
C THR A 41 -18.84 8.14 5.06
N ALA A 42 -19.55 9.12 4.50
CA ALA A 42 -19.45 9.46 3.08
C ALA A 42 -18.04 9.94 2.70
N GLU A 43 -17.38 10.68 3.61
CA GLU A 43 -16.02 11.16 3.47
C GLU A 43 -15.29 11.18 4.81
N VAL A 44 -13.97 11.11 4.76
CA VAL A 44 -13.07 11.26 5.92
C VAL A 44 -11.96 12.24 5.59
N PHE A 45 -11.57 13.04 6.57
CA PHE A 45 -10.47 13.99 6.47
C PHE A 45 -9.30 13.48 7.31
N VAL A 46 -8.11 13.43 6.72
CA VAL A 46 -6.88 13.02 7.40
C VAL A 46 -5.92 14.20 7.39
N GLN A 47 -5.57 14.67 8.59
CA GLN A 47 -4.58 15.73 8.77
C GLN A 47 -3.18 15.10 8.89
N ILE A 48 -2.31 15.41 7.93
CA ILE A 48 -0.90 15.06 8.00
C ILE A 48 -0.14 16.26 8.54
N THR A 49 0.45 16.11 9.73
CA THR A 49 1.22 17.18 10.39
C THR A 49 2.58 17.37 9.70
N PRO A 50 3.06 18.62 9.52
CA PRO A 50 4.41 18.89 9.04
C PRO A 50 5.48 18.14 9.85
N GLY A 51 6.48 17.58 9.16
CA GLY A 51 7.53 16.78 9.79
C GLY A 51 7.14 15.36 10.19
N SER A 52 5.89 14.92 9.95
CA SER A 52 5.49 13.53 10.19
C SER A 52 6.28 12.57 9.30
N GLY A 53 6.91 11.56 9.92
CA GLY A 53 7.55 10.48 9.19
C GLY A 53 6.53 9.51 8.60
N ALA A 54 6.96 8.71 7.61
CA ALA A 54 6.11 7.73 6.92
C ALA A 54 5.35 6.79 7.87
N ARG A 55 5.95 6.38 8.99
CA ARG A 55 5.29 5.53 9.99
C ARG A 55 4.09 6.23 10.64
N ALA A 56 4.25 7.49 11.05
CA ALA A 56 3.18 8.27 11.67
C ALA A 56 2.03 8.52 10.67
N ILE A 57 2.37 8.84 9.42
CA ILE A 57 1.38 9.01 8.34
C ILE A 57 0.62 7.71 8.11
N GLY A 58 1.32 6.57 8.03
CA GLY A 58 0.69 5.26 7.88
C GLY A 58 -0.29 4.94 9.01
N GLY A 59 0.10 5.20 10.27
CA GLY A 59 -0.78 5.03 11.43
C GLY A 59 -2.05 5.86 11.33
N GLN A 60 -1.93 7.16 11.02
CA GLN A 60 -3.07 8.06 10.84
C GLN A 60 -4.03 7.59 9.72
N LEU A 61 -3.49 7.07 8.62
CA LEU A 61 -4.29 6.56 7.49
C LEU A 61 -5.02 5.25 7.83
N VAL A 62 -4.43 4.41 8.68
CA VAL A 62 -5.05 3.17 9.14
C VAL A 62 -6.13 3.46 10.18
N GLU A 63 -5.84 4.33 11.15
CA GLU A 63 -6.80 4.75 12.18
C GLU A 63 -8.04 5.43 11.58
N SER A 64 -7.85 6.19 10.49
CA SER A 64 -8.95 6.82 9.75
C SER A 64 -9.67 5.86 8.77
N GLY A 65 -9.22 4.62 8.63
CA GLY A 65 -9.82 3.64 7.72
C GLY A 65 -9.60 3.95 6.23
N VAL A 66 -8.67 4.83 5.88
CA VAL A 66 -8.30 5.14 4.49
C VAL A 66 -7.42 4.03 3.90
N VAL A 67 -6.60 3.39 4.73
CA VAL A 67 -5.74 2.26 4.35
C VAL A 67 -6.01 1.05 5.25
N GLN A 68 -5.87 -0.15 4.70
CA GLN A 68 -6.19 -1.42 5.37
C GLN A 68 -5.29 -1.66 6.60
N ASP A 69 -3.98 -1.46 6.42
CA ASP A 69 -2.96 -1.71 7.43
C ASP A 69 -1.63 -1.01 7.09
N GLU A 70 -0.70 -0.96 8.05
CA GLU A 70 0.61 -0.31 7.87
C GLU A 70 1.49 -1.00 6.81
N TRP A 71 1.35 -2.30 6.61
CA TRP A 71 2.16 -3.05 5.64
C TRP A 71 1.75 -2.72 4.21
N ALA A 72 0.46 -2.61 3.93
CA ALA A 72 -0.05 -2.13 2.66
C ALA A 72 0.50 -0.73 2.34
N PHE A 73 0.49 0.18 3.33
CA PHE A 73 1.06 1.52 3.15
C PHE A 73 2.56 1.48 2.86
N ARG A 74 3.34 0.72 3.64
CA ARG A 74 4.79 0.59 3.42
C ARG A 74 5.12 -0.04 2.07
N TYR A 75 4.36 -1.05 1.66
CA TYR A 75 4.50 -1.67 0.35
C TYR A 75 4.25 -0.66 -0.77
N ALA A 76 3.20 0.17 -0.64
CA ALA A 76 2.90 1.22 -1.60
C ALA A 76 4.02 2.27 -1.70
N LEU A 77 4.61 2.67 -0.56
CA LEU A 77 5.75 3.58 -0.55
C LEU A 77 6.98 2.98 -1.25
N TRP A 78 7.29 1.71 -1.00
CA TRP A 78 8.38 1.02 -1.68
C TRP A 78 8.13 0.89 -3.19
N LYS A 79 6.90 0.53 -3.57
CA LYS A 79 6.50 0.35 -4.97
C LYS A 79 6.51 1.65 -5.78
N THR A 80 6.01 2.74 -5.18
CA THR A 80 5.89 4.05 -5.86
C THR A 80 7.16 4.89 -5.75
N ASN A 81 8.01 4.61 -4.77
CA ASN A 81 9.20 5.42 -4.42
C ASN A 81 8.87 6.88 -4.03
N LEU A 82 7.61 7.19 -3.68
CA LEU A 82 7.14 8.54 -3.36
C LEU A 82 7.25 8.90 -1.87
N GLY A 83 7.88 8.06 -1.04
CA GLY A 83 7.91 8.25 0.41
C GLY A 83 8.59 9.53 0.89
N ARG A 84 9.46 10.14 0.08
CA ARG A 84 10.10 11.43 0.38
C ARG A 84 9.29 12.64 -0.12
N GLU A 85 8.26 12.40 -0.92
CA GLU A 85 7.47 13.44 -1.58
C GLU A 85 6.14 13.69 -0.88
N LEU A 86 5.81 12.90 0.15
CA LEU A 86 4.58 13.06 0.91
C LEU A 86 4.48 14.48 1.50
N LYS A 87 3.41 15.18 1.14
CA LYS A 87 3.19 16.56 1.58
C LYS A 87 2.29 16.59 2.82
N ALA A 88 2.61 17.50 3.73
CA ALA A 88 1.73 17.82 4.85
C ALA A 88 0.49 18.57 4.37
N GLY A 89 -0.61 18.42 5.09
CA GLY A 89 -1.90 19.02 4.74
C GLY A 89 -3.08 18.16 5.17
N GLU A 90 -4.27 18.73 5.00
CA GLU A 90 -5.52 18.00 5.21
C GLU A 90 -5.95 17.35 3.91
N TYR A 91 -6.21 16.04 3.94
CA TYR A 91 -6.63 15.28 2.76
C TYR A 91 -8.04 14.75 2.96
N ARG A 92 -8.91 15.03 1.99
CA ARG A 92 -10.28 14.50 1.94
C ARG A 92 -10.30 13.22 1.12
N PHE A 93 -10.88 12.17 1.68
CA PHE A 93 -11.13 10.88 1.05
C PHE A 93 -12.62 10.60 1.03
N ASP A 94 -13.22 10.61 -0.15
CA ASP A 94 -14.66 10.46 -0.39
C ASP A 94 -15.01 9.22 -1.23
N GLN A 95 -14.00 8.55 -1.77
CA GLN A 95 -14.13 7.34 -2.58
C GLN A 95 -13.09 6.30 -2.16
N PRO A 96 -13.37 5.00 -2.36
CA PRO A 96 -12.38 3.98 -2.08
C PRO A 96 -11.21 4.14 -3.04
N LEU A 97 -10.01 4.31 -2.50
CA LEU A 97 -8.77 4.40 -3.27
C LEU A 97 -7.89 3.20 -2.96
N SER A 98 -7.07 2.78 -3.93
CA SER A 98 -5.99 1.84 -3.65
C SER A 98 -4.93 2.53 -2.79
N VAL A 99 -4.18 1.76 -2.02
CA VAL A 99 -3.11 2.33 -1.18
C VAL A 99 -2.06 3.10 -1.98
N SER A 100 -1.78 2.69 -3.22
CA SER A 100 -0.89 3.42 -4.14
C SER A 100 -1.50 4.74 -4.59
N GLN A 101 -2.81 4.77 -4.87
CA GLN A 101 -3.52 6.02 -5.19
C GLN A 101 -3.55 6.98 -4.00
N VAL A 102 -3.72 6.47 -2.78
CA VAL A 102 -3.62 7.26 -1.54
C VAL A 102 -2.24 7.90 -1.44
N VAL A 103 -1.17 7.12 -1.59
CA VAL A 103 0.21 7.62 -1.59
C VAL A 103 0.42 8.67 -2.67
N SER A 104 -0.02 8.43 -3.90
CA SER A 104 0.11 9.40 -4.99
C SER A 104 -0.67 10.69 -4.73
N LYS A 105 -1.88 10.61 -4.16
CA LYS A 105 -2.69 11.78 -3.78
C LYS A 105 -1.96 12.66 -2.75
N ILE A 106 -1.33 12.03 -1.77
CA ILE A 106 -0.54 12.72 -0.73
C ILE A 106 0.77 13.29 -1.31
N ALA A 107 1.44 12.56 -2.19
CA ALA A 107 2.68 13.03 -2.83
C ALA A 107 2.44 14.23 -3.77
N ARG A 108 1.32 14.23 -4.51
CA ARG A 108 0.92 15.38 -5.33
C ARG A 108 0.51 16.60 -4.50
N GLY A 109 0.18 16.41 -3.22
CA GLY A 109 -0.33 17.48 -2.38
C GLY A 109 -1.75 17.89 -2.77
N ASP A 110 -2.61 16.94 -3.16
CA ASP A 110 -4.04 17.15 -3.46
C ASP A 110 -4.84 17.42 -2.17
N VAL A 111 -4.45 18.48 -1.45
CA VAL A 111 -4.99 18.89 -0.16
C VAL A 111 -6.39 19.48 -0.31
N HIS A 112 -7.20 19.32 0.73
CA HIS A 112 -8.50 19.94 0.82
C HIS A 112 -8.34 21.45 1.05
N LEU A 113 -8.74 22.25 0.06
CA LEU A 113 -8.77 23.70 0.16
C LEU A 113 -10.14 24.14 0.67
N ARG A 114 -10.18 24.77 1.86
CA ARG A 114 -11.38 25.45 2.34
C ARG A 114 -11.46 26.83 1.68
N PRO A 115 -12.55 27.16 0.97
CA PRO A 115 -12.73 28.51 0.45
C PRO A 115 -12.86 29.49 1.61
N LEU A 116 -12.02 30.52 1.62
CA LEU A 116 -12.16 31.66 2.53
C LEU A 116 -13.32 32.49 1.98
N MET A 117 -14.49 32.35 2.60
CA MET A 117 -15.64 33.25 2.39
C MET A 117 -15.60 34.40 3.39
#